data_AF-A0A671WR45-F1
#
_entry.id   AF-A0A671WR45-F1
#
_cell.length_a   1.000
_cell.length_b   1.000
_cell.length_c   1.000
_cell.angle_alpha   90.00
_cell.angle_beta   90.00
_cell.angle_gamma   90.00
#
_symmetry.space_group_name_H-M   'P 1'
#
loop_
_entity.id
_entity.type
_entity.pdbx_description
1 polymer ?
#
loop_
_entity_poly.entity_id
_entity_poly.type
_entity_poly.pdbx_seq_one_letter_code
_entity_poly.pdbx_strand_id
1 'polypeptide(L)'
;MPRGKSFRRSEAAKKRLAEWRKVDVEPQRPPNASVSHDLKGFIKYMYLVVFFCLSIESGTGKRHAVNQWSKSLTGRQHKLVLPSESPDKKFVLVVGDSHLRAIIDGFVPMPEGSLSFGLMCTPGACAMELRTELLHAAVPRTPDAVLVIAPSNNLTSSRTIDEAGADFAKLLLSVCVTDFAPRLTVEVDQQQLLREEFRRVAARVRFFSFADHFPMDRLKLWSKDGVHLSDSDGMPIFAGLLWSVAYQFLHPPIPKPQPAPRASTPRRQVVPKVVVKGEVTVPRPSNPFEWTVVGKGRKSFIQPNPVWFSSSVLAAMDAAVPSHLPSPDSTAVPRSSKVNCMQVVYVGWFNCF
;
A
#
# COMPACT_ATOMS: atom_id res chain seq x y z
N MET A 1 -30.93 27.50 28.61
CA MET A 1 -29.78 27.56 27.69
C MET A 1 -29.96 26.55 26.56
N PRO A 2 -29.79 26.93 25.28
CA PRO A 2 -29.99 26.01 24.17
C PRO A 2 -28.83 25.01 24.10
N ARG A 3 -29.10 23.71 24.28
CA ARG A 3 -28.08 22.66 24.22
C ARG A 3 -27.65 22.41 22.76
N GLY A 4 -26.34 22.27 22.57
CA GLY A 4 -25.67 22.14 21.28
C GLY A 4 -26.10 20.92 20.45
N LYS A 5 -25.87 20.98 19.14
CA LYS A 5 -26.27 19.94 18.16
C LYS A 5 -25.67 18.56 18.48
N SER A 6 -24.51 18.49 19.15
CA SER A 6 -23.87 17.24 19.61
C SER A 6 -24.62 16.59 20.77
N PHE A 7 -25.12 17.38 21.73
CA PHE A 7 -25.91 16.90 22.86
C PHE A 7 -27.24 16.29 22.37
N ARG A 8 -27.89 16.94 21.41
CA ARG A 8 -29.13 16.42 20.80
C ARG A 8 -28.93 15.13 20.01
N ARG A 9 -27.77 14.94 19.36
CA ARG A 9 -27.42 13.68 18.67
C ARG A 9 -27.11 12.54 19.64
N SER A 10 -26.46 12.85 20.77
CA SER A 10 -26.20 11.87 21.84
C SER A 10 -27.49 11.39 22.51
N GLU A 11 -28.43 12.30 22.79
CA GLU A 11 -29.75 11.96 23.34
C GLU A 11 -30.62 11.17 22.34
N ALA A 12 -30.57 11.50 21.05
CA ALA A 12 -31.26 10.72 20.01
C ALA A 12 -30.70 9.29 19.87
N ALA A 13 -29.38 9.12 20.01
CA ALA A 13 -28.75 7.79 20.01
C ALA A 13 -29.13 6.98 21.27
N LYS A 14 -29.20 7.63 22.44
CA LYS A 14 -29.66 6.99 23.68
C LYS A 14 -31.14 6.59 23.62
N LYS A 15 -32.00 7.43 23.04
CA LYS A 15 -33.42 7.09 22.83
C LYS A 15 -33.61 5.93 21.86
N ARG A 16 -32.84 5.86 20.75
CA ARG A 16 -32.87 4.73 19.81
C ARG A 16 -32.41 3.42 20.45
N LEU A 17 -31.38 3.46 21.32
CA LEU A 17 -30.96 2.30 22.09
C LEU A 17 -32.00 1.85 23.13
N ALA A 18 -32.72 2.81 23.73
CA ALA A 18 -33.78 2.53 24.68
C ALA A 18 -35.05 1.99 24.00
N GLU A 19 -35.37 2.42 22.77
CA GLU A 19 -36.45 1.85 21.95
C GLU A 19 -36.10 0.42 21.51
N TRP A 20 -34.86 0.15 21.10
CA TRP A 20 -34.40 -1.22 20.79
C TRP A 20 -34.48 -2.18 21.98
N ARG A 21 -34.34 -1.67 23.22
CA ARG A 21 -34.48 -2.47 24.44
C ARG A 21 -35.93 -2.70 24.88
N LYS A 22 -36.90 -1.98 24.30
CA LYS A 22 -38.34 -2.10 24.60
C LYS A 22 -39.10 -2.94 23.59
N VAL A 23 -38.45 -3.43 22.54
CA VAL A 23 -39.05 -4.41 21.64
C VAL A 23 -38.99 -5.76 22.33
N ASP A 24 -39.91 -5.97 23.27
CA ASP A 24 -40.30 -7.30 23.73
C ASP A 24 -40.94 -8.01 22.54
N VAL A 25 -40.14 -8.78 21.80
CA VAL A 25 -40.66 -9.77 20.86
C VAL A 25 -41.14 -10.94 21.69
N GLU A 26 -42.43 -10.95 22.00
CA GLU A 26 -43.14 -12.16 22.44
C GLU A 26 -42.79 -13.30 21.47
N PRO A 27 -42.29 -14.46 21.94
CA PRO A 27 -41.87 -15.52 21.05
C PRO A 27 -43.09 -16.21 20.46
N GLN A 28 -43.52 -15.79 19.27
CA GLN A 28 -44.38 -16.61 18.45
C GLN A 28 -43.61 -17.87 18.02
N ARG A 29 -44.07 -19.00 18.56
CA ARG A 29 -43.57 -20.35 18.31
C ARG A 29 -43.67 -20.69 16.81
N PRO A 30 -42.56 -20.89 16.08
CA PRO A 30 -42.61 -21.48 14.75
C PRO A 30 -42.68 -23.01 14.86
N PRO A 31 -43.38 -23.70 13.95
CA PRO A 31 -43.45 -25.15 13.96
C PRO A 31 -42.10 -25.74 13.56
N ASN A 32 -41.53 -26.54 14.46
CA ASN A 32 -40.57 -27.63 14.23
C ASN A 32 -39.62 -27.48 13.03
N ALA A 33 -38.55 -26.69 13.17
CA ALA A 33 -37.36 -26.81 12.32
C ALA A 33 -36.07 -26.51 13.13
N SER A 34 -35.43 -27.59 13.58
CA SER A 34 -33.99 -27.75 13.86
C SER A 34 -33.20 -26.56 14.46
N VAL A 35 -33.20 -26.52 15.80
CA VAL A 35 -32.31 -25.74 16.70
C VAL A 35 -30.80 -25.90 16.42
N SER A 36 -30.36 -26.81 15.54
CA SER A 36 -28.93 -27.07 15.28
C SER A 36 -28.25 -26.13 14.29
N HIS A 37 -29.01 -25.42 13.44
CA HIS A 37 -28.42 -24.57 12.39
C HIS A 37 -27.99 -23.19 12.92
N ASP A 38 -28.67 -22.68 13.95
CA ASP A 38 -28.46 -21.33 14.49
C ASP A 38 -27.25 -21.26 15.43
N LEU A 39 -27.04 -22.31 16.25
CA LEU A 39 -25.86 -22.45 17.10
C LEU A 39 -24.57 -22.60 16.28
N LYS A 40 -24.62 -23.28 15.12
CA LYS A 40 -23.48 -23.40 14.20
C LYS A 40 -23.14 -22.07 13.53
N GLY A 41 -24.14 -21.27 13.18
CA GLY A 41 -23.94 -19.91 12.65
C GLY A 41 -23.31 -18.97 13.67
N PHE A 42 -23.80 -19.02 14.92
CA PHE A 42 -23.26 -18.23 16.03
C PHE A 42 -21.84 -18.65 16.41
N ILE A 43 -21.55 -19.95 16.50
CA ILE A 43 -20.19 -20.46 16.76
C ILE A 43 -19.25 -20.09 15.62
N LYS A 44 -19.69 -20.18 14.36
CA LYS A 44 -18.86 -19.76 13.21
C LYS A 44 -18.58 -18.27 13.22
N TYR A 45 -19.57 -17.44 13.55
CA TYR A 45 -19.41 -15.99 13.70
C TYR A 45 -18.46 -15.64 14.85
N MET A 46 -18.63 -16.27 16.02
CA MET A 46 -17.73 -16.10 17.16
C MET A 46 -16.32 -16.60 16.85
N TYR A 47 -16.16 -17.71 16.13
CA TYR A 47 -14.87 -18.19 15.69
C TYR A 47 -14.24 -17.22 14.68
N LEU A 48 -15.02 -16.61 13.79
CA LEU A 48 -14.52 -15.59 12.85
C LEU A 48 -14.09 -14.31 13.57
N VAL A 49 -14.86 -13.87 14.57
CA VAL A 49 -14.55 -12.69 15.39
C VAL A 49 -13.35 -12.96 16.29
N VAL A 50 -13.29 -14.13 16.92
CA VAL A 50 -12.15 -14.53 17.76
C VAL A 50 -10.91 -14.74 16.90
N PHE A 51 -11.00 -15.40 15.74
CA PHE A 51 -9.88 -15.53 14.81
C PHE A 51 -9.44 -14.16 14.29
N PHE A 52 -10.35 -13.28 13.90
CA PHE A 52 -10.03 -11.91 13.49
C PHE A 52 -9.41 -11.08 14.62
N CYS A 53 -9.87 -11.23 15.86
CA CYS A 53 -9.26 -10.61 17.04
C CYS A 53 -7.91 -11.24 17.44
N LEU A 54 -7.69 -12.52 17.14
CA LEU A 54 -6.42 -13.23 17.35
C LEU A 54 -5.41 -12.98 16.23
N SER A 55 -5.88 -12.60 15.02
CA SER A 55 -5.06 -12.25 13.86
C SER A 55 -4.58 -10.80 13.87
N ILE A 56 -5.12 -9.93 14.73
CA ILE A 56 -4.60 -8.58 14.92
C ILE A 56 -3.37 -8.69 15.80
N GLU A 57 -2.19 -8.73 15.18
CA GLU A 57 -0.94 -8.65 15.90
C GLU A 57 -0.84 -7.29 16.62
N SER A 58 -0.50 -7.32 17.90
CA SER A 58 -0.27 -6.13 18.71
C SER A 58 1.23 -5.92 18.86
N GLY A 59 1.67 -4.66 18.72
CA GLY A 59 3.05 -4.32 19.00
C GLY A 59 3.37 -4.50 20.49
N THR A 60 4.65 -4.72 20.79
CA THR A 60 5.12 -4.87 22.19
C THR A 60 5.78 -3.59 22.72
N GLY A 61 6.04 -2.63 21.85
CA GLY A 61 6.68 -1.37 22.18
C GLY A 61 5.77 -0.38 22.89
N LYS A 62 6.40 0.63 23.49
CA LYS A 62 5.71 1.70 24.22
C LYS A 62 5.57 2.94 23.34
N ARG A 63 4.50 3.69 23.60
CA ARG A 63 4.23 4.99 23.02
C ARG A 63 3.76 5.95 24.10
N HIS A 64 4.19 7.20 24.01
CA HIS A 64 3.78 8.29 24.88
C HIS A 64 2.27 8.50 24.85
N ALA A 65 1.76 9.09 25.94
CA ALA A 65 0.37 9.54 25.98
C ALA A 65 0.17 10.69 24.98
N VAL A 66 -0.96 10.66 24.27
CA VAL A 66 -1.27 11.64 23.22
C VAL A 66 -1.52 13.02 23.85
N ASN A 67 -0.63 13.98 23.56
CA ASN A 67 -0.87 15.38 23.93
C ASN A 67 -2.03 15.97 23.14
N GLN A 68 -2.85 16.80 23.78
CA GLN A 68 -3.92 17.52 23.09
C GLN A 68 -3.38 18.73 22.35
N TRP A 69 -3.70 18.85 21.07
CA TRP A 69 -3.41 20.01 20.24
C TRP A 69 -4.72 20.69 19.80
N SER A 70 -4.61 21.93 19.35
CA SER A 70 -5.71 22.67 18.73
C SER A 70 -6.22 21.97 17.47
N LYS A 71 -7.50 22.15 17.18
CA LYS A 71 -8.10 21.71 15.91
C LYS A 71 -7.87 22.74 14.81
N SER A 72 -7.75 22.27 13.57
CA SER A 72 -7.56 23.08 12.36
C SER A 72 -8.77 23.03 11.42
N LEU A 73 -8.57 23.45 10.17
CA LEU A 73 -9.58 23.54 9.10
C LEU A 73 -10.27 22.20 8.82
N THR A 74 -9.54 21.10 8.91
CA THR A 74 -10.09 19.74 8.74
C THR A 74 -10.87 19.25 9.96
N GLY A 75 -10.93 20.03 11.05
CA GLY A 75 -11.52 19.62 12.32
C GLY A 75 -10.69 18.58 13.09
N ARG A 76 -9.53 18.18 12.56
CA ARG A 76 -8.54 17.33 13.21
C ARG A 76 -7.61 18.16 14.07
N GLN A 77 -6.94 17.48 15.00
CA GLN A 77 -5.79 18.09 15.68
C GLN A 77 -4.71 18.37 14.64
N HIS A 78 -4.00 19.48 14.80
CA HIS A 78 -2.96 19.88 13.86
C HIS A 78 -1.88 20.65 14.59
N LYS A 79 -0.63 20.44 14.20
CA LYS A 79 0.51 21.19 14.71
C LYS A 79 1.55 21.35 13.60
N LEU A 80 1.96 22.60 13.40
CA LEU A 80 3.08 22.99 12.56
C LEU A 80 4.20 23.50 13.48
N VAL A 81 5.36 22.86 13.43
CA VAL A 81 6.57 23.31 14.13
C VAL A 81 7.60 23.67 13.09
N LEU A 82 8.15 24.88 13.17
CA LEU A 82 9.16 25.38 12.26
C LEU A 82 10.48 25.55 13.01
N PRO A 83 11.62 25.17 12.40
CA PRO A 83 12.91 25.36 13.02
C PRO A 83 13.30 26.83 12.94
N SER A 84 14.08 27.28 13.91
CA SER A 84 14.78 28.57 13.84
C SER A 84 15.57 28.67 12.54
N GLU A 85 15.64 29.88 11.99
CA GLU A 85 16.43 30.13 10.80
C GLU A 85 17.91 29.87 11.08
N SER A 86 18.56 29.17 10.15
CA SER A 86 19.95 28.78 10.25
C SER A 86 20.54 28.88 8.84
N PRO A 87 21.45 29.84 8.57
CA PRO A 87 21.97 30.07 7.22
C PRO A 87 22.74 28.86 6.68
N ASP A 88 23.36 28.07 7.57
CA ASP A 88 24.19 26.92 7.20
C ASP A 88 23.40 25.62 6.99
N LYS A 89 22.07 25.64 7.19
CA LYS A 89 21.24 24.42 7.11
C LYS A 89 20.18 24.54 6.04
N LYS A 90 20.00 23.45 5.30
CA LYS A 90 18.88 23.31 4.35
C LYS A 90 17.58 23.05 5.09
N PHE A 91 16.54 23.79 4.75
CA PHE A 91 15.23 23.70 5.40
C PHE A 91 14.32 22.70 4.67
N VAL A 92 13.89 21.68 5.39
CA VAL A 92 13.01 20.63 4.87
C VAL A 92 11.69 20.65 5.63
N LEU A 93 10.57 20.76 4.91
CA LEU A 93 9.24 20.63 5.49
C LEU A 93 8.76 19.19 5.34
N VAL A 94 8.51 18.50 6.45
CA VAL A 94 7.92 17.15 6.47
C VAL A 94 6.43 17.26 6.75
N VAL A 95 5.63 16.63 5.91
CA VAL A 95 4.17 16.61 5.97
C VAL A 95 3.70 15.19 6.21
N GLY A 96 2.89 14.98 7.24
CA GLY A 96 2.39 13.66 7.57
C GLY A 96 1.27 13.66 8.61
N ASP A 97 0.92 12.47 9.05
CA ASP A 97 -0.14 12.22 10.01
C ASP A 97 0.43 11.92 11.41
N SER A 98 -0.21 11.01 12.16
CA SER A 98 0.11 10.75 13.56
C SER A 98 1.49 10.16 13.80
N HIS A 99 2.17 9.57 12.81
CA HIS A 99 3.55 9.09 12.97
C HIS A 99 4.54 10.23 13.25
N LEU A 100 4.25 11.48 12.89
CA LEU A 100 5.10 12.63 13.22
C LEU A 100 4.99 13.10 14.69
N ARG A 101 4.01 12.60 15.46
CA ARG A 101 3.74 13.12 16.82
C ARG A 101 4.91 12.98 17.77
N ALA A 102 5.56 11.82 17.80
CA ALA A 102 6.64 11.57 18.75
C ALA A 102 7.80 12.56 18.55
N ILE A 103 8.04 12.98 17.31
CA ILE A 103 9.08 13.95 16.97
C ILE A 103 8.64 15.36 17.34
N ILE A 104 7.41 15.76 16.97
CA ILE A 104 6.86 17.10 17.25
C ILE A 104 6.71 17.40 18.74
N ASP A 105 6.35 16.40 19.53
CA ASP A 105 6.20 16.55 20.98
C ASP A 105 7.52 16.33 21.73
N GLY A 106 8.63 16.07 21.03
CA GLY A 106 9.97 16.01 21.61
C GLY A 106 10.31 14.69 22.32
N PHE A 107 9.50 13.63 22.16
CA PHE A 107 9.80 12.31 22.71
C PHE A 107 10.88 11.57 21.92
N VAL A 108 10.98 11.85 20.61
CA VAL A 108 11.97 11.26 19.72
C VAL A 108 12.71 12.38 19.01
N PRO A 109 14.05 12.49 19.19
CA PRO A 109 14.81 13.54 18.54
C PRO A 109 14.90 13.29 17.03
N MET A 110 14.79 14.35 16.25
CA MET A 110 15.18 14.32 14.84
C MET A 110 16.71 14.33 14.75
N PRO A 111 17.35 13.52 13.89
CA PRO A 111 18.80 13.53 13.77
C PRO A 111 19.35 14.91 13.40
N GLU A 112 20.47 15.27 14.01
CA GLU A 112 21.18 16.52 13.72
C GLU A 112 22.03 16.43 12.44
N GLY A 113 22.49 17.57 11.93
CA GLY A 113 23.36 17.65 10.75
C GLY A 113 23.16 18.93 9.95
N SER A 114 23.38 18.83 8.63
CA SER A 114 23.25 19.93 7.66
C SER A 114 21.81 20.29 7.28
N LEU A 115 20.83 19.60 7.85
CA LEU A 115 19.40 19.80 7.59
C LEU A 115 18.71 20.39 8.82
N SER A 116 17.69 21.20 8.58
CA SER A 116 16.75 21.70 9.58
C SER A 116 15.33 21.29 9.17
N PHE A 117 14.55 20.78 10.12
CA PHE A 117 13.24 20.20 9.82
C PHE A 117 12.10 21.03 10.38
N GLY A 118 11.18 21.42 9.50
CA GLY A 118 9.83 21.82 9.87
C GLY A 118 8.92 20.62 9.77
N LEU A 119 7.99 20.48 10.71
CA LEU A 119 7.13 19.32 10.82
C LEU A 119 5.67 19.78 10.84
N MET A 120 4.89 19.32 9.87
CA MET A 120 3.46 19.55 9.78
C MET A 120 2.72 18.23 10.00
N CYS A 121 2.01 18.12 11.12
CA CYS A 121 1.36 16.88 11.54
C CYS A 121 -0.14 17.09 11.72
N THR A 122 -0.91 16.24 11.04
CA THR A 122 -2.37 16.17 11.21
C THR A 122 -2.77 14.73 11.53
N PRO A 123 -2.82 14.33 12.82
CA PRO A 123 -3.12 12.97 13.23
C PRO A 123 -4.42 12.43 12.65
N GLY A 124 -4.35 11.23 12.05
CA GLY A 124 -5.49 10.55 11.44
C GLY A 124 -5.91 11.09 10.07
N ALA A 125 -5.20 12.10 9.53
CA ALA A 125 -5.54 12.69 8.23
C ALA A 125 -5.33 11.71 7.07
N CYS A 126 -6.25 11.71 6.11
CA CYS A 126 -6.04 11.13 4.79
C CYS A 126 -5.35 12.13 3.83
N ALA A 127 -5.06 11.71 2.60
CA ALA A 127 -4.39 12.54 1.60
C ALA A 127 -5.07 13.90 1.34
N MET A 128 -6.40 13.93 1.22
CA MET A 128 -7.14 15.18 0.98
C MET A 128 -7.12 16.13 2.18
N GLU A 129 -7.10 15.59 3.40
CA GLU A 129 -7.00 16.38 4.61
C GLU A 129 -5.59 16.96 4.75
N LEU A 130 -4.54 16.16 4.52
CA LEU A 130 -3.16 16.65 4.49
C LEU A 130 -2.97 17.73 3.43
N ARG A 131 -3.58 17.57 2.26
CA ARG A 131 -3.55 18.57 1.19
C ARG A 131 -4.18 19.88 1.64
N THR A 132 -5.35 19.80 2.28
CA THR A 132 -6.06 20.98 2.80
C THR A 132 -5.19 21.72 3.80
N GLU A 133 -4.58 21.03 4.77
CA GLU A 133 -3.71 21.66 5.76
C GLU A 133 -2.46 22.25 5.11
N LEU A 134 -1.84 21.55 4.15
CA LEU A 134 -0.63 22.01 3.47
C LEU A 134 -0.88 23.29 2.66
N LEU A 135 -1.99 23.37 1.95
CA LEU A 135 -2.35 24.56 1.15
C LEU A 135 -2.60 25.81 1.99
N HIS A 136 -2.95 25.64 3.28
CA HIS A 136 -3.22 26.74 4.20
C HIS A 136 -2.14 26.89 5.27
N ALA A 137 -1.04 26.16 5.15
CA ALA A 137 0.05 26.22 6.11
C ALA A 137 0.77 27.57 6.02
N ALA A 138 0.86 28.27 7.15
CA ALA A 138 1.64 29.50 7.25
C ALA A 138 3.13 29.17 7.42
N VAL A 139 3.79 28.86 6.30
CA VAL A 139 5.24 28.64 6.26
C VAL A 139 5.90 29.93 5.77
N PRO A 140 6.60 30.69 6.63
CA PRO A 140 7.05 32.05 6.34
C PRO A 140 8.22 32.10 5.34
N ARG A 141 8.84 30.96 5.04
CA ARG A 141 9.96 30.83 4.10
C ARG A 141 9.82 29.59 3.24
N THR A 142 10.25 29.66 1.99
CA THR A 142 10.21 28.53 1.07
C THR A 142 11.16 27.43 1.56
N PRO A 143 10.68 26.19 1.76
CA PRO A 143 11.55 25.05 2.05
C PRO A 143 12.46 24.72 0.86
N ASP A 144 13.69 24.28 1.12
CA ASP A 144 14.57 23.69 0.11
C ASP A 144 14.01 22.34 -0.40
N ALA A 145 13.24 21.63 0.43
CA ALA A 145 12.49 20.45 0.04
C ALA A 145 11.20 20.29 0.87
N VAL A 146 10.19 19.67 0.25
CA VAL A 146 8.99 19.19 0.93
C VAL A 146 8.95 17.67 0.83
N LEU A 147 8.85 17.01 1.98
CA LEU A 147 8.76 15.56 2.12
C LEU A 147 7.36 15.17 2.60
N VAL A 148 6.62 14.44 1.79
CA VAL A 148 5.28 13.96 2.14
C VAL A 148 5.36 12.49 2.51
N ILE A 149 4.88 12.14 3.70
CA ILE A 149 4.66 10.76 4.11
C ILE A 149 3.30 10.33 3.58
N ALA A 150 3.26 9.26 2.77
CA ALA A 150 2.02 8.72 2.25
C ALA A 150 1.07 8.36 3.41
N PRO A 151 -0.19 8.82 3.41
CA PRO A 151 -1.08 8.65 4.54
C PRO A 151 -1.70 7.25 4.58
N SER A 152 -1.29 6.45 5.56
CA SER A 152 -1.88 5.11 5.77
C SER A 152 -3.35 5.16 6.20
N ASN A 153 -3.87 6.30 6.65
CA ASN A 153 -5.29 6.43 7.03
C ASN A 153 -6.25 6.21 5.86
N ASN A 154 -5.77 6.37 4.61
CA ASN A 154 -6.52 6.04 3.41
C ASN A 154 -6.96 4.56 3.35
N LEU A 155 -6.29 3.64 4.06
CA LEU A 155 -6.74 2.25 4.23
C LEU A 155 -8.15 2.14 4.82
N THR A 156 -8.56 3.14 5.60
CA THR A 156 -9.84 3.15 6.32
C THR A 156 -10.77 4.28 5.89
N SER A 157 -10.24 5.37 5.34
CA SER A 157 -11.04 6.53 4.93
C SER A 157 -11.53 6.47 3.49
N SER A 158 -10.84 5.73 2.62
CA SER A 158 -11.22 5.58 1.21
C SER A 158 -12.06 4.32 1.01
N ARG A 159 -13.01 4.36 0.07
CA ARG A 159 -13.85 3.20 -0.26
C ARG A 159 -13.10 2.21 -1.15
N THR A 160 -12.22 2.71 -2.01
CA THR A 160 -11.41 1.92 -2.95
C THR A 160 -9.96 2.40 -2.98
N ILE A 161 -9.09 1.54 -3.51
CA ILE A 161 -7.67 1.87 -3.75
C ILE A 161 -7.55 2.99 -4.79
N ASP A 162 -8.35 2.96 -5.86
CA ASP A 162 -8.34 4.01 -6.89
C ASP A 162 -8.75 5.39 -6.34
N GLU A 163 -9.74 5.43 -5.44
CA GLU A 163 -10.14 6.67 -4.77
C GLU A 163 -8.99 7.22 -3.92
N ALA A 164 -8.32 6.35 -3.16
CA ALA A 164 -7.14 6.73 -2.39
C ALA A 164 -6.02 7.26 -3.28
N GLY A 165 -5.74 6.60 -4.41
CA GLY A 165 -4.76 7.03 -5.39
C GLY A 165 -5.09 8.38 -6.02
N ALA A 166 -6.33 8.60 -6.42
CA ALA A 166 -6.80 9.87 -6.98
C ALA A 166 -6.68 11.03 -5.97
N ASP A 167 -6.97 10.77 -4.69
CA ASP A 167 -6.80 11.75 -3.62
C ASP A 167 -5.34 12.02 -3.31
N PHE A 168 -4.51 10.98 -3.31
CA PHE A 168 -3.07 11.10 -3.15
C PHE A 168 -2.42 11.90 -4.29
N ALA A 169 -2.86 11.70 -5.53
CA ALA A 169 -2.38 12.47 -6.69
C ALA A 169 -2.55 13.99 -6.49
N LYS A 170 -3.65 14.41 -5.85
CA LYS A 170 -3.93 15.84 -5.58
C LYS A 170 -3.01 16.42 -4.49
N LEU A 171 -2.43 15.58 -3.63
CA LEU A 171 -1.46 15.98 -2.61
C LEU A 171 -0.04 16.17 -3.18
N LEU A 172 0.27 15.53 -4.32
CA LEU A 172 1.60 15.58 -4.93
C LEU A 172 1.87 16.95 -5.60
N LEU A 173 2.54 17.85 -4.87
CA LEU A 173 2.95 19.18 -5.35
C LEU A 173 4.48 19.24 -5.58
N SER A 174 5.04 18.68 -6.67
CA SER A 174 6.50 18.70 -6.95
C SER A 174 7.40 18.34 -5.75
N VAL A 175 6.98 17.34 -4.97
CA VAL A 175 7.55 16.98 -3.66
C VAL A 175 8.39 15.69 -3.72
N CYS A 176 9.13 15.42 -2.65
CA CYS A 176 9.61 14.07 -2.33
C CYS A 176 8.51 13.29 -1.59
N VAL A 177 8.38 12.00 -1.83
CA VAL A 177 7.40 11.14 -1.17
C VAL A 177 8.08 9.96 -0.49
N THR A 178 7.66 9.64 0.74
CA THR A 178 7.93 8.33 1.35
C THR A 178 6.64 7.54 1.44
N ASP A 179 6.75 6.22 1.42
CA ASP A 179 5.62 5.37 1.78
C ASP A 179 5.33 5.40 3.30
N PHE A 180 4.25 4.74 3.73
CA PHE A 180 3.89 4.56 5.13
C PHE A 180 4.52 3.31 5.76
N ALA A 181 4.81 3.38 7.06
CA ALA A 181 5.14 2.20 7.86
C ALA A 181 3.93 1.27 7.94
N PRO A 182 4.10 -0.07 7.81
CA PRO A 182 3.01 -1.03 7.91
C PRO A 182 2.24 -0.93 9.24
N ARG A 183 0.97 -1.32 9.20
CA ARG A 183 0.10 -1.51 10.37
C ARG A 183 -0.05 -3.01 10.62
N LEU A 184 0.17 -3.44 11.85
CA LEU A 184 -0.10 -4.82 12.28
C LEU A 184 -1.60 -5.16 12.30
N THR A 185 -2.45 -4.13 12.33
CA THR A 185 -3.91 -4.27 12.39
C THR A 185 -4.59 -4.38 11.02
N VAL A 186 -3.82 -4.44 9.93
CA VAL A 186 -4.35 -4.47 8.57
C VAL A 186 -3.64 -5.57 7.80
N GLU A 187 -4.37 -6.32 7.00
CA GLU A 187 -3.82 -7.39 6.16
C GLU A 187 -2.70 -6.88 5.25
N VAL A 188 -1.66 -7.70 5.08
CA VAL A 188 -0.46 -7.33 4.30
C VAL A 188 -0.83 -6.98 2.86
N ASP A 189 -1.66 -7.80 2.22
CA ASP A 189 -2.06 -7.62 0.82
C ASP A 189 -2.83 -6.31 0.62
N GLN A 190 -3.72 -5.95 1.54
CA GLN A 190 -4.48 -4.70 1.44
C GLN A 190 -3.56 -3.48 1.52
N GLN A 191 -2.59 -3.51 2.43
CA GLN A 191 -1.60 -2.44 2.54
C GLN A 191 -0.71 -2.38 1.30
N GLN A 192 -0.29 -3.54 0.79
CA GLN A 192 0.56 -3.64 -0.39
C GLN A 192 -0.13 -3.05 -1.63
N LEU A 193 -1.40 -3.34 -1.86
CA LEU A 193 -2.18 -2.75 -2.95
C LEU A 193 -2.20 -1.22 -2.88
N LEU A 194 -2.40 -0.66 -1.68
CA LEU A 194 -2.38 0.80 -1.50
C LEU A 194 -1.00 1.40 -1.76
N ARG A 195 0.08 0.75 -1.29
CA ARG A 195 1.45 1.20 -1.53
C ARG A 195 1.80 1.20 -3.02
N GLU A 196 1.43 0.15 -3.72
CA GLU A 196 1.64 0.03 -5.16
C GLU A 196 0.89 1.12 -5.91
N GLU A 197 -0.36 1.40 -5.52
CA GLU A 197 -1.14 2.49 -6.09
C GLU A 197 -0.49 3.86 -5.83
N PHE A 198 -0.07 4.14 -4.59
CA PHE A 198 0.62 5.37 -4.27
C PHE A 198 1.94 5.52 -5.03
N ARG A 199 2.72 4.45 -5.17
CA ARG A 199 3.94 4.43 -5.97
C ARG A 199 3.65 4.68 -7.45
N ARG A 200 2.60 4.07 -8.01
CA ARG A 200 2.15 4.26 -9.39
C ARG A 200 1.75 5.72 -9.64
N VAL A 201 0.95 6.30 -8.75
CA VAL A 201 0.52 7.70 -8.82
C VAL A 201 1.72 8.66 -8.66
N ALA A 202 2.68 8.30 -7.82
CA ALA A 202 3.89 9.04 -7.57
C ALA A 202 5.00 8.84 -8.64
N ALA A 203 4.71 8.21 -9.78
CA ALA A 203 5.74 7.90 -10.79
C ALA A 203 6.53 9.11 -11.32
N ARG A 204 5.99 10.33 -11.19
CA ARG A 204 6.64 11.58 -11.60
C ARG A 204 7.43 12.27 -10.50
N VAL A 205 7.41 11.75 -9.28
CA VAL A 205 8.14 12.29 -8.13
C VAL A 205 9.08 11.23 -7.56
N ARG A 206 10.08 11.66 -6.78
CA ARG A 206 10.95 10.69 -6.10
C ARG A 206 10.18 10.03 -4.95
N PHE A 207 10.06 8.70 -5.02
CA PHE A 207 9.33 7.87 -4.06
C PHE A 207 10.31 6.96 -3.32
N PHE A 208 10.26 6.96 -1.99
CA PHE A 208 11.14 6.17 -1.12
C PHE A 208 10.34 5.16 -0.31
N SER A 209 10.73 3.88 -0.37
CA SER A 209 10.09 2.80 0.38
C SER A 209 10.52 2.86 1.84
N PHE A 210 9.55 2.91 2.77
CA PHE A 210 9.81 2.75 4.20
C PHE A 210 9.47 1.35 4.70
N ALA A 211 8.55 0.65 4.02
CA ALA A 211 8.01 -0.63 4.49
C ALA A 211 9.08 -1.67 4.80
N ASP A 212 10.13 -1.74 3.98
CA ASP A 212 11.22 -2.72 4.13
C ASP A 212 12.05 -2.53 5.41
N HIS A 213 11.99 -1.34 6.02
CA HIS A 213 12.66 -1.04 7.30
C HIS A 213 11.84 -1.43 8.53
N PHE A 214 10.57 -1.81 8.32
CA PHE A 214 9.62 -2.16 9.38
C PHE A 214 9.05 -3.56 9.10
N PRO A 215 9.83 -4.63 9.32
CA PRO A 215 9.36 -6.00 9.16
C PRO A 215 8.35 -6.34 10.27
N MET A 216 7.14 -6.78 9.89
CA MET A 216 6.00 -6.89 10.81
C MET A 216 6.18 -7.93 11.93
N ASP A 217 7.09 -8.89 11.75
CA ASP A 217 7.46 -9.88 12.78
C ASP A 217 8.26 -9.26 13.96
N ARG A 218 8.86 -8.08 13.77
CA ARG A 218 9.60 -7.36 14.83
C ARG A 218 8.66 -6.48 15.65
N LEU A 219 7.74 -7.11 16.39
CA LEU A 219 6.66 -6.45 17.15
C LEU A 219 7.11 -5.30 18.08
N LYS A 220 8.37 -5.29 18.53
CA LYS A 220 8.91 -4.18 19.35
C LYS A 220 8.98 -2.84 18.61
N LEU A 221 8.99 -2.85 17.28
CA LEU A 221 8.97 -1.64 16.45
C LEU A 221 7.60 -0.95 16.48
N TRP A 222 6.54 -1.67 16.86
CA TRP A 222 5.18 -1.12 16.97
C TRP A 222 4.79 -0.89 18.42
N SER A 223 3.94 0.12 18.60
CA SER A 223 3.20 0.30 19.84
C SER A 223 2.08 -0.74 19.96
N LYS A 224 1.52 -0.88 21.16
CA LYS A 224 0.43 -1.83 21.44
C LYS A 224 -0.81 -1.66 20.57
N ASP A 225 -1.04 -0.48 20.00
CA ASP A 225 -2.16 -0.27 19.08
C ASP A 225 -1.95 -0.89 17.69
N GLY A 226 -0.75 -1.40 17.38
CA GLY A 226 -0.43 -2.04 16.11
C GLY A 226 -0.43 -1.07 14.91
N VAL A 227 -0.67 0.22 15.11
CA VAL A 227 -0.74 1.24 14.05
C VAL A 227 0.47 2.17 14.12
N HIS A 228 0.81 2.62 15.32
CA HIS A 228 1.92 3.55 15.53
C HIS A 228 3.20 2.78 15.82
N LEU A 229 4.31 3.35 15.39
CA LEU A 229 5.63 2.88 15.77
C LEU A 229 5.88 3.15 17.27
N SER A 230 6.70 2.32 17.89
CA SER A 230 7.14 2.51 19.27
C SER A 230 8.12 3.68 19.36
N ASP A 231 8.07 4.43 20.46
CA ASP A 231 8.96 5.59 20.65
C ASP A 231 10.42 5.16 20.83
N SER A 232 10.67 3.96 21.37
CA SER A 232 12.01 3.47 21.70
C SER A 232 12.75 2.80 20.54
N ASP A 233 12.04 2.07 19.67
CA ASP A 233 12.68 1.23 18.65
C ASP A 233 12.25 1.61 17.23
N GLY A 234 10.95 1.82 17.00
CA GLY A 234 10.43 2.11 15.65
C GLY A 234 10.65 3.55 15.22
N MET A 235 10.30 4.51 16.08
CA MET A 235 10.39 5.94 15.77
C MET A 235 11.83 6.44 15.53
N PRO A 236 12.88 5.98 16.22
CA PRO A 236 14.25 6.36 15.89
C PRO A 236 14.67 5.94 14.47
N ILE A 237 14.26 4.75 14.02
CA ILE A 237 14.48 4.30 12.64
C ILE A 237 13.72 5.22 11.68
N PHE A 238 12.45 5.50 11.96
CA PHE A 238 11.62 6.39 11.16
C PHE A 238 12.23 7.79 11.00
N ALA A 239 12.67 8.41 12.10
CA ALA A 239 13.32 9.72 12.08
C ALA A 239 14.65 9.70 11.29
N GLY A 240 15.44 8.64 11.45
CA GLY A 240 16.66 8.40 10.66
C GLY A 240 16.39 8.29 9.16
N LEU A 241 15.32 7.61 8.76
CA LEU A 241 14.92 7.47 7.36
C LEU A 241 14.44 8.80 6.77
N LEU A 242 13.63 9.57 7.49
CA LEU A 242 13.20 10.90 7.06
C LEU A 242 14.41 11.81 6.81
N TRP A 243 15.41 11.78 7.71
CA TRP A 243 16.65 12.52 7.53
C TRP A 243 17.42 12.05 6.28
N SER A 244 17.59 10.74 6.14
CA SER A 244 18.37 10.13 5.05
C SER A 244 17.75 10.42 3.68
N VAL A 245 16.43 10.29 3.57
CA VAL A 245 15.69 10.58 2.33
C VAL A 245 15.76 12.07 2.00
N ALA A 246 15.58 12.95 2.98
CA ALA A 246 15.71 14.39 2.76
C ALA A 246 17.12 14.76 2.28
N TYR A 247 18.15 14.17 2.88
CA TYR A 247 19.54 14.38 2.48
C TYR A 247 19.79 13.90 1.04
N GLN A 248 19.38 12.67 0.72
CA GLN A 248 19.51 12.09 -0.62
C GLN A 248 18.70 12.87 -1.68
N PHE A 249 17.55 13.41 -1.28
CA PHE A 249 16.74 14.25 -2.16
C PHE A 249 17.48 15.54 -2.49
N LEU A 250 18.01 16.24 -1.49
CA LEU A 250 18.73 17.51 -1.69
C LEU A 250 20.10 17.35 -2.34
N HIS A 251 20.76 16.20 -2.15
CA HIS A 251 22.08 15.89 -2.69
C HIS A 251 22.00 14.65 -3.59
N PRO A 252 21.36 14.75 -4.77
CA PRO A 252 21.32 13.63 -5.69
C PRO A 252 22.76 13.24 -6.09
N PRO A 253 23.06 11.93 -6.20
CA PRO A 253 24.38 11.51 -6.64
C PRO A 253 24.68 12.11 -8.02
N ILE A 254 25.88 12.66 -8.18
CA ILE A 254 26.37 13.15 -9.47
C ILE A 254 26.28 11.98 -10.47
N PRO A 255 25.61 12.14 -11.61
CA PRO A 255 25.57 11.10 -12.64
C PRO A 255 26.99 10.67 -12.95
N LYS A 256 27.27 9.36 -12.86
CA LYS A 256 28.56 8.83 -13.32
C LYS A 256 28.78 9.31 -14.76
N PRO A 257 29.99 9.80 -15.12
CA PRO A 257 30.28 10.17 -16.50
C PRO A 257 29.84 9.03 -17.41
N GLN A 258 28.97 9.32 -18.37
CA GLN A 258 28.64 8.35 -19.39
C GLN A 258 29.96 7.93 -20.04
N PRO A 259 30.28 6.62 -20.12
CA PRO A 259 31.40 6.17 -20.93
C PRO A 259 31.23 6.79 -22.31
N ALA A 260 32.29 7.45 -22.81
CA ALA A 260 32.29 7.99 -24.16
C ALA A 260 31.73 6.92 -25.11
N PRO A 261 30.84 7.28 -26.07
CA PRO A 261 30.29 6.31 -27.00
C PRO A 261 31.46 5.56 -27.62
N ARG A 262 31.60 4.28 -27.27
CA ARG A 262 32.60 3.42 -27.90
C ARG A 262 32.31 3.50 -29.38
N ALA A 263 33.30 3.94 -30.16
CA ALA A 263 33.25 3.83 -31.60
C ALA A 263 32.80 2.41 -31.93
N SER A 264 31.62 2.29 -32.54
CA SER A 264 31.08 1.01 -32.94
C SER A 264 32.11 0.35 -33.85
N THR A 265 32.71 -0.75 -33.39
CA THR A 265 33.46 -1.64 -34.28
C THR A 265 32.58 -1.95 -35.49
N PRO A 266 33.07 -1.84 -36.74
CA PRO A 266 32.24 -1.98 -37.91
C PRO A 266 31.51 -3.32 -37.86
N ARG A 267 30.17 -3.28 -37.77
CA ARG A 267 29.34 -4.47 -37.90
C ARG A 267 29.62 -5.05 -39.28
N ARG A 268 30.22 -6.24 -39.32
CA ARG A 268 30.30 -7.04 -40.54
C ARG A 268 28.85 -7.28 -40.97
N GLN A 269 28.42 -6.67 -42.07
CA GLN A 269 27.11 -6.95 -42.67
C GLN A 269 27.13 -8.42 -43.09
N VAL A 270 26.50 -9.26 -42.28
CA VAL A 270 26.21 -10.64 -42.68
C VAL A 270 24.98 -10.56 -43.57
N VAL A 271 25.21 -10.48 -44.87
CA VAL A 271 24.17 -10.69 -45.89
C VAL A 271 23.76 -12.16 -45.78
N PRO A 272 22.50 -12.50 -45.46
CA PRO A 272 22.08 -13.89 -45.42
C PRO A 272 22.09 -14.44 -46.85
N LYS A 273 23.07 -15.28 -47.17
CA LYS A 273 23.01 -16.13 -48.37
C LYS A 273 22.06 -17.27 -48.07
N VAL A 274 20.87 -17.23 -48.67
CA VAL A 274 19.96 -18.37 -48.74
C VAL A 274 20.61 -19.42 -49.64
N VAL A 275 21.13 -20.48 -49.03
CA VAL A 275 21.54 -21.70 -49.75
C VAL A 275 20.40 -22.68 -49.60
N VAL A 276 19.70 -22.97 -50.69
CA VAL A 276 18.71 -24.04 -50.74
C VAL A 276 19.45 -25.36 -50.54
N LYS A 277 19.39 -25.90 -49.32
CA LYS A 277 19.80 -27.28 -49.05
C LYS A 277 18.63 -28.16 -49.47
N GLY A 278 18.88 -29.07 -50.42
CA GLY A 278 17.89 -30.03 -50.92
C GLY A 278 17.25 -30.86 -49.80
N GLU A 279 16.12 -31.46 -50.13
CA GLU A 279 15.19 -32.15 -49.24
C GLU A 279 15.90 -33.03 -48.20
N VAL A 280 15.83 -32.61 -46.94
CA VAL A 280 16.35 -33.39 -45.80
C VAL A 280 15.18 -34.17 -45.23
N THR A 281 15.25 -35.50 -45.33
CA THR A 281 14.31 -36.40 -44.65
C THR A 281 14.52 -36.26 -43.13
N VAL A 282 13.52 -35.71 -42.44
CA VAL A 282 13.54 -35.54 -40.99
C VAL A 282 13.24 -36.90 -40.33
N PRO A 283 14.10 -37.42 -39.44
CA PRO A 283 13.76 -38.62 -38.67
C PRO A 283 12.56 -38.35 -37.76
N ARG A 284 11.64 -39.31 -37.67
CA ARG A 284 10.42 -39.24 -36.86
C ARG A 284 10.78 -38.92 -35.39
N PRO A 285 10.13 -37.94 -34.73
CA PRO A 285 10.41 -37.64 -33.33
C PRO A 285 10.05 -38.83 -32.42
N SER A 286 10.98 -39.23 -31.55
CA SER A 286 10.75 -40.18 -30.46
C SER A 286 9.78 -39.59 -29.43
N ASN A 287 9.06 -40.47 -28.73
CA ASN A 287 7.96 -40.21 -27.79
C ASN A 287 8.22 -39.04 -26.80
N PRO A 288 7.30 -38.05 -26.68
CA PRO A 288 7.44 -36.88 -25.80
C PRO A 288 7.37 -37.17 -24.28
N PHE A 289 7.29 -38.43 -23.86
CA PHE A 289 7.23 -38.81 -22.44
C PHE A 289 8.52 -39.44 -21.88
N GLU A 290 9.60 -39.50 -22.66
CA GLU A 290 10.92 -39.94 -22.16
C GLU A 290 11.74 -38.77 -21.62
N TRP A 291 12.04 -38.78 -20.33
CA TRP A 291 12.92 -37.80 -19.69
C TRP A 291 14.38 -38.25 -19.79
N THR A 292 15.25 -37.38 -20.32
CA THR A 292 16.71 -37.55 -20.26
C THR A 292 17.29 -36.66 -19.16
N VAL A 293 18.08 -37.24 -18.26
CA VAL A 293 18.73 -36.51 -17.17
C VAL A 293 19.94 -35.74 -17.71
N VAL A 294 19.91 -34.40 -17.63
CA VAL A 294 21.08 -33.55 -17.94
C VAL A 294 21.75 -33.12 -16.64
N GLY A 295 22.97 -33.60 -16.42
CA GLY A 295 23.75 -33.35 -15.21
C GLY A 295 24.41 -31.96 -15.11
N LYS A 296 24.66 -31.59 -13.85
CA LYS A 296 25.56 -30.55 -13.28
C LYS A 296 26.30 -29.61 -14.23
N GLY A 297 25.98 -28.31 -14.14
CA GLY A 297 26.99 -27.26 -14.29
C GLY A 297 26.49 -25.90 -14.81
N ARG A 298 26.55 -24.90 -13.92
CA ARG A 298 26.59 -23.43 -14.16
C ARG A 298 25.27 -22.71 -14.47
N LYS A 299 25.07 -21.63 -13.71
CA LYS A 299 23.97 -20.66 -13.80
C LYS A 299 23.93 -20.04 -15.20
N SER A 300 22.79 -20.18 -15.89
CA SER A 300 22.45 -19.46 -17.11
C SER A 300 21.45 -18.34 -16.80
N PHE A 301 21.75 -17.14 -17.29
CA PHE A 301 20.81 -16.03 -17.32
C PHE A 301 19.67 -16.38 -18.28
N ILE A 302 18.42 -16.39 -17.79
CA ILE A 302 17.24 -16.50 -18.64
C ILE A 302 17.06 -15.16 -19.35
N GLN A 303 17.34 -15.09 -20.65
CA GLN A 303 16.86 -14.01 -21.49
C GLN A 303 15.33 -14.15 -21.64
N PRO A 304 14.53 -13.09 -21.48
CA PRO A 304 13.14 -13.13 -21.88
C PRO A 304 13.08 -13.32 -23.41
N ASN A 305 12.60 -14.48 -23.84
CA ASN A 305 12.29 -14.75 -25.23
C ASN A 305 10.91 -14.15 -25.54
N PRO A 306 10.77 -13.16 -26.43
CA PRO A 306 9.45 -12.75 -26.89
C PRO A 306 8.86 -13.89 -27.72
N VAL A 307 7.92 -14.63 -27.14
CA VAL A 307 7.16 -15.65 -27.86
C VAL A 307 6.22 -14.91 -28.80
N TRP A 308 6.49 -14.99 -30.09
CA TRP A 308 5.54 -14.62 -31.13
C TRP A 308 4.57 -15.79 -31.30
N PHE A 309 3.29 -15.58 -31.00
CA PHE A 309 2.26 -16.58 -31.25
C PHE A 309 2.12 -16.83 -32.76
N SER A 310 1.96 -18.09 -33.15
CA SER A 310 1.65 -18.41 -34.55
C SER A 310 0.28 -17.85 -34.94
N SER A 311 0.10 -17.54 -36.22
CA SER A 311 -1.17 -17.01 -36.74
C SER A 311 -2.37 -17.93 -36.43
N SER A 312 -2.15 -19.23 -36.30
CA SER A 312 -3.16 -20.20 -35.88
C SER A 312 -3.59 -20.06 -34.41
N VAL A 313 -2.67 -19.72 -33.52
CA VAL A 313 -2.97 -19.48 -32.09
C VAL A 313 -3.69 -18.14 -31.92
N LEU A 314 -3.27 -17.11 -32.67
CA LEU A 314 -3.98 -15.82 -32.68
C LEU A 314 -5.39 -15.95 -33.26
N ALA A 315 -5.56 -16.72 -34.32
CA ALA A 315 -6.89 -16.99 -34.90
C ALA A 315 -7.79 -17.79 -33.93
N ALA A 316 -7.24 -18.74 -33.17
CA ALA A 316 -7.98 -19.46 -32.15
C ALA A 316 -8.38 -18.57 -30.95
N MET A 317 -7.51 -17.63 -30.57
CA MET A 317 -7.79 -16.65 -29.51
C MET A 317 -8.86 -15.65 -29.94
N ASP A 318 -8.80 -15.14 -31.17
CA ASP A 318 -9.82 -14.23 -31.72
C ASP A 318 -11.16 -14.96 -32.00
N ALA A 319 -11.12 -16.26 -32.30
CA ALA A 319 -12.34 -17.07 -32.37
C ALA A 319 -12.98 -17.31 -31.00
N ALA A 320 -12.18 -17.41 -29.93
CA ALA A 320 -12.66 -17.61 -28.57
C ALA A 320 -13.17 -16.31 -27.92
N VAL A 321 -12.58 -15.16 -28.26
CA VAL A 321 -12.98 -13.83 -27.80
C VAL A 321 -12.88 -12.84 -28.97
N PRO A 322 -13.94 -12.71 -29.78
CA PRO A 322 -13.89 -11.88 -30.98
C PRO A 322 -13.67 -10.41 -30.64
N SER A 323 -12.56 -9.85 -31.13
CA SER A 323 -12.13 -8.48 -30.86
C SER A 323 -13.05 -7.37 -31.43
N HIS A 324 -14.04 -7.75 -32.25
CA HIS A 324 -14.96 -6.84 -32.95
C HIS A 324 -16.36 -6.73 -32.29
N LEU A 325 -16.59 -7.39 -31.15
CA LEU A 325 -17.83 -7.22 -30.40
C LEU A 325 -17.72 -6.02 -29.43
N PRO A 326 -18.73 -5.14 -29.35
CA PRO A 326 -18.77 -4.14 -28.30
C PRO A 326 -18.87 -4.83 -26.93
N SER A 327 -18.28 -4.19 -25.91
CA SER A 327 -18.35 -4.66 -24.52
C SER A 327 -19.82 -4.86 -24.11
N PRO A 328 -20.19 -5.98 -23.47
CA PRO A 328 -21.58 -6.22 -23.12
C PRO A 328 -22.05 -5.18 -22.10
N ASP A 329 -23.18 -4.54 -22.39
CA ASP A 329 -23.85 -3.63 -21.47
C ASP A 329 -24.18 -4.35 -20.15
N SER A 330 -23.91 -3.65 -19.05
CA SER A 330 -24.27 -4.09 -17.70
C SER A 330 -25.79 -4.09 -17.53
N THR A 331 -26.47 -5.17 -17.91
CA THR A 331 -27.85 -5.41 -17.48
C THR A 331 -28.14 -6.87 -17.16
N ALA A 332 -28.72 -7.05 -15.97
CA ALA A 332 -29.50 -8.18 -15.47
C ALA A 332 -28.81 -9.55 -15.37
N VAL A 333 -28.38 -9.89 -14.15
CA VAL A 333 -28.08 -11.26 -13.72
C VAL A 333 -29.39 -12.09 -13.71
N PRO A 334 -29.52 -13.18 -14.50
CA PRO A 334 -30.61 -14.12 -14.34
C PRO A 334 -30.37 -15.01 -13.11
N ARG A 335 -31.45 -15.35 -12.40
CA ARG A 335 -31.45 -16.27 -11.27
C ARG A 335 -31.00 -17.68 -11.69
N SER A 336 -30.07 -18.21 -10.90
CA SER A 336 -29.80 -19.64 -10.66
C SER A 336 -29.65 -20.56 -11.89
N SER A 337 -28.40 -20.75 -12.31
CA SER A 337 -27.96 -21.95 -13.05
C SER A 337 -26.64 -22.42 -12.44
N LYS A 338 -26.55 -23.70 -12.05
CA LYS A 338 -25.29 -24.32 -11.60
C LYS A 338 -24.29 -24.30 -12.75
N VAL A 339 -23.17 -23.61 -12.58
CA VAL A 339 -22.02 -23.70 -13.49
C VAL A 339 -20.88 -24.34 -12.71
N ASN A 340 -20.41 -25.50 -13.18
CA ASN A 340 -19.20 -26.12 -12.64
C ASN A 340 -18.01 -25.26 -13.04
N CYS A 341 -17.56 -24.40 -12.13
CA CYS A 341 -16.30 -23.68 -12.28
C CYS A 341 -15.15 -24.60 -11.86
N MET A 342 -14.21 -24.84 -12.77
CA MET A 342 -12.93 -25.48 -12.45
C MET A 342 -12.17 -24.59 -11.47
N GLN A 343 -12.00 -25.09 -10.25
CA GLN A 343 -11.19 -24.50 -9.21
C GLN A 343 -9.72 -24.86 -9.48
N VAL A 344 -8.93 -23.94 -10.02
CA VAL A 344 -7.48 -24.09 -10.11
C VAL A 344 -6.90 -23.81 -8.73
N VAL A 345 -6.63 -24.88 -7.98
CA VAL A 345 -5.92 -24.83 -6.69
C VAL A 345 -4.43 -24.81 -6.97
N TYR A 346 -3.76 -23.70 -6.64
CA TYR A 346 -2.29 -23.66 -6.57
C TYR A 346 -1.86 -24.25 -5.22
N VAL A 347 -1.33 -25.48 -5.24
CA VAL A 347 -0.68 -26.09 -4.08
C VAL A 347 0.81 -25.78 -4.18
N GLY A 348 1.27 -24.75 -3.47
CA GLY A 348 2.69 -24.47 -3.31
C GLY A 348 3.32 -25.49 -2.35
N TRP A 349 4.17 -26.37 -2.88
CA TRP A 349 4.99 -27.26 -2.07
C TRP A 349 6.15 -26.50 -1.41
N PHE A 350 6.25 -26.68 -0.10
CA PHE A 350 7.45 -26.45 0.70
C PHE A 350 8.63 -27.25 0.11
N ASN A 351 9.81 -26.64 0.06
CA ASN A 351 11.05 -27.40 0.13
C ASN A 351 11.90 -26.86 1.28
N CYS A 352 12.03 -27.71 2.29
CA CYS A 352 13.16 -27.74 3.18
C CYS A 352 14.42 -28.03 2.35
N PHE A 353 15.43 -27.18 2.46
CA PHE A 353 16.82 -27.49 2.84
C PHE A 353 17.65 -26.20 2.84
#